data_AF-A0A7Y7QXA8-F1
#
_entry.id   AF-A0A7Y7QXA8-F1
#
_cell.length_a   1.000
_cell.length_b   1.000
_cell.length_c   1.000
_cell.angle_alpha   90.00
_cell.angle_beta   90.00
_cell.angle_gamma   90.00
#
_symmetry.space_group_name_H-M   'P 1'
#
loop_
_entity.id
_entity.type
_entity.pdbx_description
1 polymer ?
#
loop_
_entity_poly.entity_id
_entity_poly.type
_entity_poly.pdbx_seq_one_letter_code
_entity_poly.pdbx_strand_id
1 'polypeptide(L)'
;MSYNAITEWRDTHGLLINASESLPNWAFVIHKTAVPKRGEYVFFVPPAAPLVIRHFGAKKQMFGKIVYGMPGDTVVHRGADVIVAGRLVGRMKPLTKSGETLLAGPTGVIPDGCYYVGSPHKDGFDSRYAAIGYACSNKIVGVGQPIL
;
A
#
# COMPACT_ATOMS: atom_id res chain seq x y z
N MET A 1 -29.40 13.56 -20.57
CA MET A 1 -28.42 13.91 -19.51
C MET A 1 -27.91 12.69 -18.73
N SER A 2 -28.01 11.45 -19.23
CA SER A 2 -27.53 10.23 -18.53
C SER A 2 -26.15 9.72 -18.97
N TYR A 3 -25.69 10.06 -20.18
CA TYR A 3 -24.39 9.61 -20.70
C TYR A 3 -23.17 10.22 -19.99
N ASN A 4 -23.35 11.38 -19.34
CA ASN A 4 -22.26 12.05 -18.62
C ASN A 4 -21.85 11.28 -17.35
N ALA A 5 -22.81 10.76 -16.59
CA ALA A 5 -22.53 10.06 -15.33
C ALA A 5 -21.77 8.73 -15.56
N ILE A 6 -22.13 7.98 -16.61
CA ILE A 6 -21.44 6.71 -16.94
C ILE A 6 -20.02 6.98 -17.45
N THR A 7 -19.85 8.03 -18.26
CA THR A 7 -18.53 8.43 -18.79
C THR A 7 -17.62 8.89 -17.65
N GLU A 8 -18.13 9.75 -16.77
CA GLU A 8 -17.41 10.21 -15.59
C GLU A 8 -17.03 9.04 -14.68
N TRP A 9 -17.94 8.10 -14.45
CA TRP A 9 -17.66 6.90 -13.66
C TRP A 9 -16.54 6.07 -14.28
N ARG A 10 -16.57 5.79 -15.58
CA ARG A 10 -15.50 5.07 -16.29
C ARG A 10 -14.14 5.77 -16.15
N ASP A 11 -14.14 7.09 -16.24
CA ASP A 11 -12.91 7.87 -16.22
C ASP A 11 -12.31 7.90 -14.80
N THR A 12 -13.15 7.99 -13.78
CA THR A 12 -12.74 8.08 -12.37
C THR A 12 -12.62 6.74 -11.64
N HIS A 13 -13.22 5.66 -12.18
CA HIS A 13 -13.27 4.35 -11.52
C HIS A 13 -12.60 3.24 -12.35
N GLY A 14 -12.22 2.17 -11.68
CA GLY A 14 -11.77 0.92 -12.29
C GLY A 14 -12.27 -0.27 -11.50
N LEU A 15 -12.40 -1.42 -12.16
CA LEU A 15 -12.66 -2.69 -11.50
C LEU A 15 -11.37 -3.51 -11.49
N LEU A 16 -10.92 -3.90 -10.30
CA LEU A 16 -9.76 -4.76 -10.12
C LEU A 16 -10.23 -6.12 -9.63
N ILE A 17 -10.04 -7.15 -10.46
CA ILE A 17 -10.27 -8.55 -10.06
C ILE A 17 -9.01 -9.03 -9.36
N ASN A 18 -9.15 -9.47 -8.11
CA ASN A 18 -8.03 -9.93 -7.33
C ASN A 18 -7.65 -11.35 -7.78
N ALA A 19 -6.59 -11.44 -8.58
CA ALA A 19 -6.08 -12.72 -9.09
C ALA A 19 -5.17 -13.47 -8.08
N SER A 20 -5.05 -12.97 -6.84
CA SER A 20 -4.15 -13.52 -5.82
C SER A 20 -4.83 -13.58 -4.44
N GLU A 21 -4.36 -14.44 -3.56
CA GLU A 21 -4.88 -14.53 -2.17
C GLU A 21 -4.36 -13.39 -1.25
N SER A 22 -3.84 -12.30 -1.80
CA SER A 22 -3.17 -11.25 -0.99
C SER A 22 -4.12 -10.36 -0.18
N LEU A 23 -5.39 -10.27 -0.60
CA LEU A 23 -6.48 -9.59 0.11
C LEU A 23 -7.71 -10.51 0.13
N PRO A 24 -8.57 -10.45 1.17
CA PRO A 24 -9.67 -11.41 1.36
C PRO A 24 -10.83 -11.25 0.36
N ASN A 25 -10.83 -10.16 -0.41
CA ASN A 25 -11.93 -9.82 -1.34
C ASN A 25 -11.60 -10.27 -2.76
N TRP A 26 -12.61 -10.72 -3.49
CA TRP A 26 -12.47 -11.22 -4.87
C TRP A 26 -12.27 -10.09 -5.88
N ALA A 27 -12.78 -8.89 -5.60
CA ALA A 27 -12.57 -7.70 -6.42
C ALA A 27 -12.66 -6.40 -5.61
N PHE A 28 -12.23 -5.31 -6.25
CA PHE A 28 -12.28 -3.96 -5.72
C PHE A 28 -12.76 -2.98 -6.79
N VAL A 29 -13.61 -2.04 -6.39
CA VAL A 29 -13.81 -0.80 -7.16
C VAL A 29 -12.73 0.19 -6.75
N ILE A 30 -11.98 0.68 -7.72
CA ILE A 30 -10.88 1.64 -7.51
C ILE A 30 -11.38 3.03 -7.88
N HIS A 31 -11.32 3.98 -6.94
CA HIS A 31 -11.55 5.40 -7.18
C HIS A 31 -10.20 6.08 -7.43
N LYS A 32 -9.91 6.44 -8.68
CA LYS A 32 -8.59 6.90 -9.14
C LYS A 32 -8.22 8.29 -8.64
N THR A 33 -9.22 9.14 -8.39
CA THR A 33 -9.05 10.54 -7.97
C THR A 33 -9.28 10.75 -6.47
N ALA A 34 -9.67 9.70 -5.75
CA ALA A 34 -9.89 9.79 -4.32
C ALA A 34 -8.56 9.98 -3.57
N VAL A 35 -8.56 10.89 -2.61
CA VAL A 35 -7.45 11.06 -1.67
C VAL A 35 -7.53 9.96 -0.61
N PRO A 36 -6.49 9.13 -0.44
CA PRO A 36 -6.52 8.05 0.54
C PRO A 36 -6.72 8.57 1.97
N LYS A 37 -7.51 7.84 2.75
CA LYS A 37 -7.71 8.08 4.18
C LYS A 37 -7.24 6.89 5.01
N ARG A 38 -6.92 7.16 6.27
CA ARG A 38 -6.53 6.12 7.24
C ARG A 38 -7.59 5.01 7.30
N GLY A 39 -7.15 3.77 7.22
CA GLY A 39 -8.01 2.58 7.26
C GLY A 39 -8.57 2.16 5.89
N GLU A 40 -8.46 2.97 4.85
CA GLU A 40 -8.89 2.59 3.51
C GLU A 40 -7.86 1.68 2.82
N TYR A 41 -8.33 0.89 1.86
CA TYR A 41 -7.44 0.22 0.93
C TYR A 41 -6.92 1.22 -0.09
N VAL A 42 -5.63 1.17 -0.36
CA VAL A 42 -4.99 1.94 -1.42
C VAL A 42 -4.22 0.99 -2.32
N PHE A 43 -4.31 1.26 -3.62
CA PHE A 43 -3.59 0.55 -4.65
C PHE A 43 -2.51 1.45 -5.21
N PHE A 44 -1.28 0.97 -5.25
CA PHE A 44 -0.12 1.74 -5.72
C PHE A 44 0.87 0.86 -6.46
N VAL A 45 1.71 1.47 -7.30
CA VAL A 45 2.83 0.77 -7.94
C VAL A 45 4.06 0.89 -7.03
N PRO A 46 4.57 -0.22 -6.46
CA PRO A 46 5.74 -0.17 -5.60
C PRO A 46 7.01 0.20 -6.39
N PRO A 47 8.08 0.63 -5.71
CA PRO A 47 9.37 0.84 -6.34
C PRO A 47 9.89 -0.43 -7.03
N ALA A 48 10.65 -0.26 -8.11
CA ALA A 48 11.33 -1.37 -8.80
C ALA A 48 12.61 -1.81 -8.06
N ALA A 49 12.53 -1.94 -6.73
CA ALA A 49 13.66 -2.41 -5.92
C ALA A 49 14.00 -3.87 -6.27
N PRO A 50 15.28 -4.31 -6.17
CA PRO A 50 15.66 -5.67 -6.52
C PRO A 50 14.84 -6.76 -5.82
N LEU A 51 14.49 -6.53 -4.56
CA LEU A 51 13.67 -7.46 -3.78
C LEU A 51 12.22 -7.52 -4.31
N VAL A 52 11.64 -6.37 -4.70
CA VAL A 52 10.31 -6.33 -5.34
C VAL A 52 10.32 -7.10 -6.65
N ILE A 53 11.31 -6.85 -7.52
CA ILE A 53 11.42 -7.52 -8.82
C ILE A 53 11.58 -9.04 -8.65
N ARG A 54 12.38 -9.48 -7.67
CA ARG A 54 12.61 -10.91 -7.44
C ARG A 54 11.34 -11.65 -6.99
N HIS A 55 10.52 -11.03 -6.15
CA HIS A 55 9.31 -11.66 -5.62
C HIS A 55 8.07 -11.49 -6.50
N PHE A 56 7.99 -10.41 -7.29
CA PHE A 56 6.77 -10.04 -8.02
C PHE A 56 7.00 -9.83 -9.53
N GLY A 57 8.23 -10.02 -9.99
CA GLY A 57 8.63 -9.83 -11.38
C GLY A 57 8.93 -8.37 -11.75
N ALA A 58 9.52 -8.18 -12.93
CA ALA A 58 9.89 -6.85 -13.42
C ALA A 58 8.70 -6.04 -13.99
N LYS A 59 7.55 -6.69 -14.23
CA LYS A 59 6.35 -6.00 -14.69
C LYS A 59 5.78 -5.15 -13.54
N LYS A 60 5.32 -3.94 -13.85
CA LYS A 60 4.67 -3.05 -12.88
C LYS A 60 3.37 -3.69 -12.41
N GLN A 61 3.38 -4.30 -11.23
CA GLN A 61 2.19 -4.84 -10.57
C GLN A 61 1.73 -3.87 -9.48
N MET A 62 0.41 -3.76 -9.30
CA MET A 62 -0.15 -2.93 -8.24
C MET A 62 -0.19 -3.72 -6.93
N PHE A 63 0.15 -3.05 -5.83
CA PHE A 63 0.01 -3.60 -4.49
C PHE A 63 -1.19 -2.96 -3.82
N GLY A 64 -2.08 -3.79 -3.28
CA GLY A 64 -3.15 -3.36 -2.38
C GLY A 64 -2.70 -3.43 -0.93
N LYS A 65 -2.83 -2.33 -0.19
CA LYS A 65 -2.48 -2.21 1.24
C LYS A 65 -3.49 -1.32 1.96
N ILE A 66 -3.45 -1.30 3.29
CA ILE A 66 -4.25 -0.42 4.14
C ILE A 66 -3.42 0.81 4.51
N VAL A 67 -4.02 2.00 4.49
CA VAL A 67 -3.37 3.22 4.95
C VAL A 67 -3.32 3.23 6.49
N TYR A 68 -2.12 3.13 7.06
CA TYR A 68 -1.91 3.21 8.50
C TYR A 68 -1.33 4.55 8.95
N GLY A 69 -0.65 5.29 8.07
CA GLY A 69 -0.11 6.62 8.37
C GLY A 69 -0.43 7.62 7.28
N MET A 70 -0.79 8.83 7.71
CA MET A 70 -1.13 9.98 6.87
C MET A 70 0.07 10.93 6.75
N PRO A 71 0.11 11.80 5.72
CA PRO A 71 1.05 12.92 5.68
C PRO A 71 1.10 13.68 7.02
N GLY A 72 2.30 13.99 7.50
CA GLY A 72 2.51 14.65 8.80
C GLY A 72 2.54 13.72 10.03
N ASP A 73 2.07 12.47 9.92
CA ASP A 73 2.24 11.51 11.02
C ASP A 73 3.73 11.17 11.22
N THR A 74 4.10 10.79 12.44
CA THR A 74 5.44 10.28 12.74
C THR A 74 5.47 8.75 12.75
N VAL A 75 6.50 8.19 12.10
CA VAL A 75 6.87 6.77 12.09
C VAL A 75 8.09 6.55 12.99
N VAL A 76 8.00 5.60 13.91
CA VAL A 76 9.08 5.24 14.83
C VAL A 76 9.27 3.73 14.83
N HIS A 77 10.52 3.29 14.79
CA HIS A 77 10.87 1.89 15.02
C HIS A 77 11.45 1.71 16.43
N ARG A 78 10.94 0.74 17.18
CA ARG A 78 11.47 0.32 18.49
C ARG A 78 11.88 -1.14 18.41
N GLY A 79 13.15 -1.39 18.10
CA GLY A 79 13.60 -2.72 17.71
C GLY A 79 12.85 -3.16 16.45
N ALA A 80 12.11 -4.26 16.55
CA ALA A 80 11.28 -4.77 15.45
C ALA A 80 9.89 -4.12 15.37
N ASP A 81 9.44 -3.44 16.41
CA ASP A 81 8.09 -2.87 16.46
C ASP A 81 8.02 -1.58 15.63
N VAL A 82 6.96 -1.46 14.82
CA VAL A 82 6.70 -0.29 13.97
C VAL A 82 5.50 0.46 14.50
N ILE A 83 5.73 1.73 14.85
CA ILE A 83 4.76 2.61 15.48
C ILE A 83 4.50 3.77 14.54
N VAL A 84 3.24 4.02 14.20
CA VAL A 84 2.82 5.11 13.32
C VAL A 84 1.74 5.91 14.00
N ALA A 85 1.90 7.23 14.07
CA ALA A 85 1.01 8.12 14.82
C ALA A 85 0.79 7.63 16.27
N GLY A 86 1.85 7.15 16.92
CA GLY A 86 1.82 6.62 18.29
C GLY A 86 1.17 5.24 18.47
N ARG A 87 0.69 4.60 17.41
CA ARG A 87 0.04 3.27 17.47
C ARG A 87 0.96 2.18 16.93
N LEU A 88 1.05 1.05 17.60
CA LEU A 88 1.72 -0.13 17.07
C LEU A 88 0.93 -0.66 15.86
N VAL A 89 1.52 -0.61 14.67
CA VAL A 89 0.84 -1.02 13.42
C VAL A 89 1.39 -2.32 12.83
N GLY A 90 2.52 -2.79 13.35
CA GLY A 90 3.09 -4.07 12.94
C GLY A 90 4.47 -4.32 13.54
N ARG A 91 5.01 -5.49 13.22
CA ARG A 91 6.36 -5.90 13.59
C ARG A 91 7.13 -6.32 12.34
N MET A 92 8.37 -5.85 12.23
CA MET A 92 9.32 -6.26 11.20
C MET A 92 9.88 -7.65 11.52
N LYS A 93 10.21 -8.38 10.47
CA LYS A 93 11.04 -9.57 10.54
C LYS A 93 12.33 -9.34 9.76
N PRO A 94 13.44 -10.01 10.12
CA PRO A 94 14.73 -9.76 9.49
C PRO A 94 14.83 -10.35 8.07
N LEU A 95 14.05 -11.39 7.75
CA LEU A 95 14.15 -12.15 6.51
C LEU A 95 12.81 -12.38 5.82
N THR A 96 12.80 -12.46 4.50
CA THR A 96 11.67 -12.96 3.70
C THR A 96 11.43 -14.45 3.98
N LYS A 97 10.35 -15.03 3.42
CA LYS A 97 10.11 -16.48 3.54
C LYS A 97 11.20 -17.31 2.83
N SER A 98 11.85 -16.75 1.81
CA SER A 98 12.95 -17.34 1.04
C SER A 98 14.34 -16.96 1.56
N GLY A 99 14.43 -16.27 2.70
CA GLY A 99 15.71 -16.00 3.38
C GLY A 99 16.45 -14.73 2.96
N GLU A 100 15.86 -13.86 2.15
CA GLU A 100 16.48 -12.59 1.79
C GLU A 100 16.36 -11.56 2.92
N THR A 101 17.38 -10.73 3.10
CA THR A 101 17.39 -9.69 4.14
C THR A 101 16.37 -8.59 3.87
N LEU A 102 15.60 -8.25 4.90
CA LEU A 102 14.64 -7.17 4.92
C LEU A 102 15.20 -5.99 5.71
N LEU A 103 15.54 -4.91 4.99
CA LEU A 103 15.99 -3.66 5.60
C LEU A 103 14.78 -2.87 6.13
N ALA A 104 14.94 -2.28 7.31
CA ALA A 104 13.91 -1.47 7.94
C ALA A 104 13.49 -0.29 7.06
N GLY A 105 12.19 -0.01 7.04
CA GLY A 105 11.58 1.10 6.30
C GLY A 105 11.93 2.48 6.86
N PRO A 106 11.41 3.54 6.21
CA PRO A 106 11.63 4.91 6.62
C PRO A 106 11.01 5.21 8.00
N THR A 107 11.67 6.10 8.75
CA THR A 107 11.19 6.63 10.03
C THR A 107 11.17 8.17 9.98
N GLY A 108 10.54 8.81 10.96
CA GLY A 108 10.33 10.26 10.99
C GLY A 108 8.96 10.68 10.47
N VAL A 109 8.84 11.93 10.08
CA VAL A 109 7.57 12.51 9.60
C VAL A 109 7.30 12.03 8.17
N ILE A 110 6.08 11.54 7.93
CA ILE A 110 5.64 11.14 6.59
C ILE A 110 5.52 12.39 5.70
N PRO A 111 6.20 12.43 4.54
CA PRO A 111 6.14 13.59 3.65
C PRO A 111 4.74 13.88 3.11
N ASP A 112 4.53 15.12 2.69
CA ASP A 112 3.31 15.54 2.02
C ASP A 112 3.02 14.69 0.77
N GLY A 113 1.76 14.25 0.65
CA GLY A 113 1.33 13.39 -0.44
C GLY A 113 1.82 11.94 -0.36
N CYS A 114 2.50 11.53 0.72
CA CYS A 114 2.93 10.16 0.97
C CYS A 114 2.17 9.53 2.14
N TYR A 115 2.05 8.21 2.11
CA TYR A 115 1.28 7.44 3.08
C TYR A 115 2.10 6.24 3.56
N TYR A 116 2.04 5.96 4.85
CA TYR A 116 2.52 4.68 5.37
C TYR A 116 1.43 3.65 5.13
N VAL A 117 1.74 2.61 4.37
CA VAL A 117 0.80 1.56 3.98
C VAL A 117 1.26 0.21 4.50
N GLY A 118 0.32 -0.61 4.96
CA GLY A 118 0.61 -1.88 5.60
C GLY A 118 -0.45 -2.93 5.38
N SER A 119 -0.24 -4.10 5.97
CA SER A 119 -1.31 -5.07 6.20
C SER A 119 -1.16 -5.69 7.60
N PRO A 120 -2.22 -6.30 8.15
CA PRO A 120 -2.14 -7.01 9.43
C PRO A 120 -1.25 -8.26 9.35
N HIS A 121 -0.96 -8.77 8.14
CA HIS A 121 -0.24 -10.03 7.96
C HIS A 121 1.23 -9.89 8.36
N LYS A 122 1.75 -10.87 9.15
CA LYS A 122 3.14 -10.88 9.64
C LYS A 122 4.19 -10.83 8.53
N ASP A 123 3.90 -11.46 7.39
CA ASP A 123 4.77 -11.49 6.22
C ASP A 123 4.42 -10.42 5.17
N GLY A 124 3.60 -9.43 5.52
CA GLY A 124 3.25 -8.36 4.58
C GLY A 124 4.49 -7.59 4.13
N PHE A 125 4.65 -7.47 2.81
CA PHE A 125 5.73 -6.69 2.20
C PHE A 125 5.18 -5.31 1.84
N ASP A 126 5.48 -4.34 2.70
CA ASP A 126 4.85 -3.02 2.76
C ASP A 126 5.79 -1.98 3.39
N SER A 127 5.29 -0.81 3.82
CA SER A 127 6.10 0.32 4.31
C SER A 127 6.97 0.00 5.52
N ARG A 128 6.80 -1.16 6.16
CA ARG A 128 7.75 -1.71 7.15
C ARG A 128 9.18 -1.81 6.62
N TYR A 129 9.36 -1.92 5.31
CA TYR A 129 10.65 -2.23 4.69
C TYR A 129 11.09 -1.18 3.68
N ALA A 130 12.40 -0.91 3.64
CA ALA A 130 13.01 0.09 2.76
C ALA A 130 12.74 -0.18 1.27
N ALA A 131 12.61 -1.46 0.89
CA ALA A 131 12.32 -1.86 -0.48
C ALA A 131 10.97 -1.35 -1.00
N ILE A 132 10.03 -1.03 -0.10
CA ILE A 132 8.72 -0.46 -0.43
C ILE A 132 8.69 1.04 -0.10
N GLY A 133 9.12 1.43 1.10
CA GLY A 133 9.01 2.81 1.56
C GLY A 133 7.56 3.29 1.69
N TYR A 134 7.32 4.58 1.48
CA TYR A 134 5.96 5.14 1.49
C TYR A 134 5.27 4.99 0.13
N ALA A 135 3.95 4.85 0.15
CA ALA A 135 3.14 4.99 -1.05
C ALA A 135 2.88 6.49 -1.28
N CYS A 136 3.48 7.09 -2.31
CA CYS A 136 3.31 8.50 -2.62
C CYS A 136 2.32 8.72 -3.77
N SER A 137 1.67 9.89 -3.80
CA SER A 137 0.58 10.25 -4.71
C SER A 137 0.89 9.96 -6.18
N ASN A 138 2.12 10.21 -6.63
CA ASN A 138 2.56 9.91 -8.01
C ASN A 138 2.67 8.42 -8.36
N LYS A 139 2.53 7.53 -7.36
CA LYS A 139 2.50 6.07 -7.52
C LYS A 139 1.14 5.46 -7.13
N ILE A 140 0.25 6.23 -6.52
CA ILE A 140 -1.08 5.77 -6.15
C ILE A 140 -1.93 5.67 -7.43
N VAL A 141 -2.58 4.54 -7.59
CA VAL A 141 -3.53 4.26 -8.66
C VAL A 141 -4.96 4.62 -8.24
N GLY A 142 -5.28 4.43 -6.96
CA GLY A 142 -6.55 4.87 -6.38
C GLY A 142 -6.88 4.22 -5.04
N VAL A 143 -7.99 4.63 -4.46
CA VAL A 143 -8.57 4.05 -3.24
C VAL A 143 -9.49 2.91 -3.61
N GLY A 144 -9.37 1.77 -2.93
CA GLY A 144 -10.16 0.58 -3.20
C GLY A 144 -11.30 0.41 -2.23
N GLN A 145 -12.49 0.18 -2.76
CA GLN A 145 -13.64 -0.34 -2.01
C GLN A 145 -13.79 -1.84 -2.31
N PRO A 146 -13.77 -2.71 -1.30
CA PRO A 146 -13.92 -4.15 -1.52
C PRO A 146 -15.33 -4.48 -2.02
N ILE A 147 -15.42 -5.48 -2.89
CA ILE A 147 -16.68 -6.11 -3.28
C ILE A 147 -16.78 -7.43 -2.51
N LEU A 148 -17.90 -7.62 -1.80
CA LEU A 148 -18.21 -8.81 -1.00
C LEU A 148 -18.48 -10.03 -1.89
#